data_AF-A0A3R9ZEG9-F1
#
_entry.id   AF-A0A3R9ZEG9-F1
#
_cell.length_a   1.000
_cell.length_b   1.000
_cell.length_c   1.000
_cell.angle_alpha   90.00
_cell.angle_beta   90.00
_cell.angle_gamma   90.00
#
_symmetry.space_group_name_H-M   'P 1'
#
loop_
_entity.id
_entity.type
_entity.pdbx_description
1 polymer ?
#
loop_
_entity_poly.entity_id
_entity_poly.type
_entity_poly.pdbx_seq_one_letter_code
_entity_poly.pdbx_strand_id
1 'polypeptide(L)'
;MMLLEKKKKRISNEKWKELVEEYKKSNVSKYEFCKQKNVPRSTFYKWHRILVENKRNTVKNKFIPIRVKECEEERSEEIKSEMIIESKKGIRIGFNKG
;
A
#
# COMPACT_ATOMS: atom_id res chain seq x y z
N MET A 1 -35.76 -43.48 -4.64
CA MET A 1 -35.68 -42.07 -4.19
C MET A 1 -35.14 -41.23 -5.34
N MET A 2 -35.95 -40.37 -5.96
CA MET A 2 -35.46 -39.45 -6.99
C MET A 2 -34.68 -38.30 -6.33
N LEU A 3 -33.35 -38.34 -6.40
CA LEU A 3 -32.52 -37.14 -6.21
C LEU A 3 -32.66 -36.28 -7.47
N LEU A 4 -33.67 -35.39 -7.47
CA LEU A 4 -33.68 -34.26 -8.39
C LEU A 4 -32.53 -33.34 -8.00
N GLU A 5 -31.38 -33.50 -8.65
CA GLU A 5 -30.33 -32.49 -8.70
C GLU A 5 -30.91 -31.21 -9.33
N LYS A 6 -31.53 -30.39 -8.48
CA LYS A 6 -31.98 -29.05 -8.85
C LYS A 6 -30.76 -28.24 -9.22
N LYS A 7 -30.47 -28.11 -10.52
CA LYS A 7 -29.46 -27.19 -11.05
C LYS A 7 -29.68 -25.82 -10.42
N LYS A 8 -28.73 -25.35 -9.60
CA LYS A 8 -28.83 -24.07 -8.88
C LYS A 8 -28.95 -22.95 -9.91
N LYS A 9 -30.14 -22.32 -9.98
CA LYS A 9 -30.43 -21.19 -10.86
C LYS A 9 -29.42 -20.08 -10.56
N ARG A 10 -28.76 -19.56 -11.61
CA ARG A 10 -27.82 -18.44 -11.46
C ARG A 10 -28.58 -17.22 -10.95
N ILE A 11 -28.16 -16.71 -9.79
CA ILE A 11 -28.67 -15.47 -9.20
C ILE A 11 -28.10 -14.30 -10.00
N SER A 12 -28.95 -13.37 -10.45
CA SER A 12 -28.52 -12.18 -11.21
C SER A 12 -27.74 -11.19 -10.34
N ASN A 13 -27.04 -10.27 -10.98
CA ASN A 13 -26.27 -9.24 -10.28
C ASN A 13 -27.17 -8.30 -9.48
N GLU A 14 -28.38 -7.94 -9.95
CA GLU A 14 -29.31 -7.13 -9.15
C GLU A 14 -29.72 -7.86 -7.88
N LYS A 15 -29.99 -9.17 -8.00
CA LYS A 15 -30.42 -9.96 -6.85
C LYS A 15 -29.34 -10.09 -5.78
N TRP A 16 -28.06 -10.13 -6.17
CA TRP A 16 -26.96 -10.04 -5.22
C TRP A 16 -26.86 -8.69 -4.53
N LYS A 17 -27.14 -7.59 -5.23
CA LYS A 17 -27.21 -6.26 -4.60
C LYS A 17 -28.31 -6.20 -3.56
N GLU A 18 -29.52 -6.66 -3.89
CA GLU A 18 -30.63 -6.74 -2.94
C GLU A 18 -30.28 -7.55 -1.69
N LEU A 19 -29.68 -8.74 -1.86
CA LEU A 19 -29.28 -9.59 -0.75
C LEU A 19 -28.23 -8.92 0.16
N VAL A 20 -27.30 -8.16 -0.42
CA VAL A 20 -26.29 -7.44 0.36
C VAL A 20 -26.91 -6.25 1.10
N GLU A 21 -27.84 -5.52 0.49
CA GLU A 21 -28.58 -4.44 1.16
C GLU A 21 -29.48 -4.98 2.29
N GLU A 22 -30.13 -6.12 2.07
CA GLU A 22 -30.91 -6.81 3.10
C GLU A 22 -30.00 -7.26 4.26
N TYR A 23 -28.82 -7.81 3.95
CA TYR A 23 -27.83 -8.16 4.96
C TYR A 23 -27.37 -6.94 5.78
N LYS A 24 -27.13 -5.79 5.15
CA LYS A 24 -26.73 -4.56 5.86
C LYS A 24 -27.79 -4.09 6.86
N LYS A 25 -29.08 -4.31 6.56
CA LYS A 25 -30.20 -4.02 7.46
C LYS A 25 -30.39 -5.09 8.53
N SER A 26 -29.84 -6.28 8.30
CA SER A 26 -29.89 -7.38 9.26
C SER A 26 -28.80 -7.20 10.33
N ASN A 27 -29.14 -7.46 11.60
CA ASN A 27 -28.17 -7.42 12.70
C ASN A 27 -27.58 -8.81 13.01
N VAL A 28 -27.50 -9.67 11.99
CA VAL A 28 -27.04 -11.06 12.14
C VAL A 28 -25.66 -11.25 11.51
N SER A 29 -24.96 -12.33 11.88
CA SER A 29 -23.70 -12.67 11.24
C SER A 29 -23.92 -13.07 9.77
N LYS A 30 -22.90 -12.88 8.91
CA LYS A 30 -22.92 -13.39 7.52
C LYS A 30 -23.21 -14.89 7.47
N TYR A 31 -22.75 -15.63 8.48
CA TYR A 31 -23.00 -17.07 8.60
C TYR A 31 -24.49 -17.37 8.70
N GLU A 32 -25.16 -16.73 9.65
CA GLU A 32 -26.59 -16.91 9.91
C GLU A 32 -27.44 -16.38 8.76
N PHE A 33 -27.09 -15.22 8.21
CA PHE A 33 -27.78 -14.66 7.04
C PHE A 33 -27.79 -15.64 5.86
N CYS A 34 -26.63 -16.25 5.55
CA CYS A 34 -26.52 -17.21 4.45
C CYS A 34 -27.36 -18.47 4.71
N LYS A 35 -27.46 -18.90 5.97
CA LYS A 35 -28.27 -20.06 6.38
C LYS A 35 -29.76 -19.76 6.22
N GLN A 36 -30.22 -18.60 6.68
CA GLN A 36 -31.62 -18.16 6.57
C GLN A 36 -32.06 -17.98 5.12
N LYS A 37 -31.22 -17.38 4.28
CA LYS A 37 -31.52 -17.12 2.86
C LYS A 37 -31.18 -18.28 1.93
N ASN A 38 -30.66 -19.38 2.48
CA ASN A 38 -30.20 -20.56 1.72
C ASN A 38 -29.26 -20.20 0.56
N VAL A 39 -28.34 -19.27 0.80
CA VAL A 39 -27.35 -18.83 -0.19
C VAL A 39 -25.97 -19.43 0.12
N PRO A 40 -25.18 -19.82 -0.89
CA PRO A 40 -23.83 -20.32 -0.67
C PRO A 40 -22.95 -19.23 -0.06
N ARG A 41 -22.28 -19.55 1.07
CA ARG A 41 -21.39 -18.60 1.77
C ARG A 41 -20.30 -18.04 0.87
N SER A 42 -19.55 -18.91 0.20
CA SER A 42 -18.44 -18.49 -0.67
C SER A 42 -18.89 -17.45 -1.69
N THR A 43 -20.05 -17.67 -2.31
CA THR A 43 -20.64 -16.74 -3.28
C THR A 43 -21.07 -15.44 -2.62
N PHE A 44 -21.77 -15.49 -1.49
CA PHE A 44 -22.19 -14.29 -0.76
C PHE A 44 -20.99 -13.43 -0.32
N TYR A 45 -19.95 -14.03 0.25
CA TYR A 45 -18.75 -13.30 0.70
C TYR A 45 -18.04 -12.61 -0.45
N LYS A 46 -17.93 -13.27 -1.61
CA LYS A 46 -17.37 -12.67 -2.83
C LYS A 46 -18.17 -11.43 -3.25
N TRP A 47 -19.49 -11.54 -3.32
CA TRP A 47 -20.36 -10.42 -3.72
C TRP A 47 -20.38 -9.30 -2.70
N HIS A 48 -20.41 -9.62 -1.41
CA HIS A 48 -20.28 -8.64 -0.34
C HIS A 48 -18.97 -7.86 -0.48
N ARG A 49 -17.84 -8.52 -0.70
CA ARG A 49 -16.55 -7.86 -0.94
C ARG A 49 -16.59 -6.94 -2.16
N ILE A 50 -17.13 -7.42 -3.28
CA ILE A 50 -17.21 -6.64 -4.54
C ILE A 50 -18.10 -5.40 -4.38
N LEU A 51 -19.20 -5.50 -3.63
CA LEU A 51 -20.19 -4.42 -3.51
C LEU A 51 -19.91 -3.46 -2.34
N VAL A 52 -19.22 -3.91 -1.30
CA VAL A 52 -18.95 -3.12 -0.08
C VAL A 52 -17.50 -2.67 0.01
N GLU A 53 -16.54 -3.57 -0.24
CA GLU A 53 -15.11 -3.32 0.02
C GLU A 53 -14.35 -2.77 -1.20
N ASN A 54 -14.94 -2.83 -2.39
CA ASN A 54 -14.26 -2.52 -3.65
C ASN A 54 -14.11 -1.02 -3.96
N LYS A 55 -14.28 -0.14 -2.96
CA LYS A 55 -13.85 1.26 -3.07
C LYS A 55 -12.32 1.42 -3.12
N ARG A 56 -11.53 0.37 -2.91
CA ARG A 56 -10.06 0.47 -2.72
C ARG A 56 -9.16 -0.09 -3.85
N ASN A 57 -9.69 -0.84 -4.81
CA ASN A 57 -8.87 -1.49 -5.85
C ASN A 57 -9.00 -0.87 -7.26
N THR A 58 -9.27 0.44 -7.35
CA THR A 58 -9.06 1.21 -8.60
C THR A 58 -7.63 1.74 -8.74
N VAL A 59 -6.68 1.27 -7.92
CA VAL A 59 -5.26 1.46 -8.20
C VAL A 59 -4.81 0.41 -9.21
N LYS A 60 -5.42 0.42 -10.41
CA LYS A 60 -4.83 -0.22 -11.58
C LYS A 60 -3.55 0.57 -11.87
N ASN A 61 -2.40 -0.02 -11.55
CA ASN A 61 -1.06 0.42 -11.93
C ASN A 61 -0.77 1.91 -11.68
N LYS A 62 -0.62 2.31 -10.41
CA LYS A 62 0.13 3.55 -10.12
C LYS A 62 1.61 3.20 -10.11
N PHE A 63 2.23 3.24 -11.29
CA PHE A 63 3.68 3.44 -11.35
C PHE A 63 3.99 4.69 -10.52
N ILE A 64 4.81 4.53 -9.48
CA ILE A 64 5.20 5.63 -8.60
C ILE A 64 6.56 6.11 -9.11
N PRO A 65 6.64 7.23 -9.85
CA PRO A 65 7.92 7.74 -10.31
C PRO A 65 8.74 8.21 -9.09
N ILE A 66 9.81 7.48 -8.80
CA ILE A 66 10.80 7.87 -7.79
C ILE A 66 11.72 8.92 -8.43
N ARG A 67 11.77 10.12 -7.85
CA ARG A 67 12.75 11.14 -8.23
C ARG A 67 13.97 10.97 -7.34
N VAL A 68 15.03 10.41 -7.90
CA VAL A 68 16.34 10.39 -7.25
C VAL A 68 16.87 11.82 -7.30
N LYS A 69 17.13 12.42 -6.13
CA LYS A 69 17.92 13.66 -6.08
C LYS A 69 19.35 13.26 -6.37
N GLU A 70 19.97 13.91 -7.36
CA GLU A 70 21.40 13.77 -7.57
C GLU A 70 22.08 14.10 -6.24
N CYS A 71 22.83 13.13 -5.72
CA CYS A 71 23.62 13.29 -4.52
C CYS A 71 24.80 14.15 -4.96
N GLU A 72 24.74 15.45 -4.70
CA GLU A 72 25.88 16.32 -4.94
C GLU A 72 27.00 15.81 -4.04
N GLU A 73 28.05 15.32 -4.69
CA GLU A 73 29.30 14.94 -4.05
C GLU A 73 29.84 16.21 -3.40
N GLU A 74 29.62 16.35 -2.08
CA GLU A 74 30.22 17.44 -1.33
C GLU A 74 31.73 17.28 -1.45
N ARG A 75 32.34 18.04 -2.37
CA ARG A 75 33.79 18.17 -2.48
C ARG A 75 34.28 18.54 -1.10
N SER A 76 34.89 17.57 -0.44
CA SER A 76 35.48 17.71 0.87
C SER A 76 36.32 18.98 0.85
N GLU A 77 35.94 19.96 1.67
CA GLU A 77 36.67 21.22 1.73
C GLU A 77 38.15 20.90 1.99
N GLU A 78 38.99 21.52 1.18
CA GLU A 78 40.44 21.32 1.19
C GLU A 78 40.96 21.59 2.61
N ILE A 79 41.40 20.54 3.31
CA ILE A 79 41.92 20.68 4.68
C ILE A 79 43.23 21.47 4.60
N LYS A 80 43.16 22.79 4.83
CA LYS A 80 44.34 23.62 5.06
C LYS A 80 44.75 23.51 6.52
N SER A 81 45.56 22.51 6.83
CA SER A 81 46.28 22.45 8.10
C SER A 81 47.55 23.29 8.02
N GLU A 82 47.63 24.34 8.83
CA GLU A 82 48.83 25.17 8.97
C GLU A 82 49.80 24.48 9.95
N MET A 83 51.01 24.16 9.52
CA MET A 83 52.06 23.58 10.37
C MET A 83 52.97 24.70 10.88
N ILE A 84 52.92 24.99 12.18
CA ILE A 84 53.82 25.96 12.82
C ILE A 84 54.97 25.19 13.49
N ILE A 85 56.19 25.37 13.00
CA ILE A 85 57.41 24.82 13.60
C ILE A 85 58.16 25.97 14.29
N GLU A 86 58.21 25.95 15.63
CA GLU A 86 59.00 26.92 16.40
C GLU A 86 60.28 26.26 16.92
N SER A 87 61.44 26.76 16.47
CA SER A 87 62.73 26.43 17.06
C SER A 87 63.18 27.56 17.99
N LYS A 88 63.52 27.23 19.23
CA LYS A 88 63.99 28.18 20.27
C LYS A 88 65.31 28.91 19.90
N LYS A 89 65.92 28.59 18.75
CA LYS A 89 67.14 29.23 18.22
C LYS A 89 66.94 29.82 16.82
N GLY A 90 65.88 30.62 16.65
CA GLY A 90 65.86 31.73 15.71
C GLY A 90 65.81 31.37 14.22
N ILE A 91 64.73 30.74 13.76
CA ILE A 91 64.37 30.74 12.34
C ILE A 91 62.89 31.15 12.23
N ARG A 92 62.61 32.22 11.47
CA ARG A 92 61.27 32.64 11.06
C ARG A 92 61.18 32.56 9.54
N ILE A 93 60.23 31.76 9.03
CA ILE A 93 59.90 31.71 7.60
C ILE A 93 58.47 32.21 7.48
N GLY A 94 58.26 33.27 6.69
CA GLY A 94 56.94 33.79 6.35
C GLY A 94 56.75 33.74 4.84
N PHE A 95 55.55 33.38 4.38
CA PHE A 95 55.20 33.40 2.96
C PHE A 95 54.14 34.46 2.70
N ASN A 96 54.45 35.36 1.77
CA ASN A 96 53.59 36.44 1.31
C ASN A 96 52.67 35.91 0.19
N LYS A 97 51.36 36.11 0.30
CA LYS A 97 50.42 35.74 -0.75
C LYS A 97 50.38 36.87 -1.79
N GLY A 98 50.84 36.58 -3.00
CA GLY A 98 50.47 37.33 -4.20
C GLY A 98 49.19 36.75 -4.78
#